data_AF-A0A533I1U8-F1
#
_entry.id   AF-A0A533I1U8-F1
#
_cell.length_a   1.000
_cell.length_b   1.000
_cell.length_c   1.000
_cell.angle_alpha   90.00
_cell.angle_beta   90.00
_cell.angle_gamma   90.00
#
_symmetry.space_group_name_H-M   'P 1'
#
loop_
_entity.id
_entity.type
_entity.pdbx_description
1 polymer ?
#
loop_
_entity_poly.entity_id
_entity_poly.type
_entity_poly.pdbx_seq_one_letter_code
_entity_poly.pdbx_strand_id
1 'polypeptide(L)'
;MNFILKKETILTSFYAISLSLLISKFSVDYSFSDKSIYDFFHFILLFIIFFNSWLLEAVHLNRYGKDSFINHIFLISQILVILNLLVRNSLNIKYILATLILLSVILSIQHITEYILTDKKDLMIKKLTEPFCYIHTGRTLSLLLGLILIDYSYWFILLTFIISQLFPSFISRSVHVRDINFYHLTGHLFIITNTIAISLWLSDLKINITTKIILLISIVYILLLTIYRRIFKTIDRTLTKQSGNTYIIGVYFTILELIFINLFFVLEYDWKYFLPCYACVIISTRCFNQYKK
;
A
#
# COMPACT_ATOMS: atom_id res chain seq x y z
N MET A 1 23.69 4.11 -18.89
CA MET A 1 22.24 4.15 -18.55
C MET A 1 22.07 5.25 -17.52
N ASN A 2 21.55 6.41 -17.93
CA ASN A 2 21.37 7.56 -17.02
C ASN A 2 20.36 7.17 -15.94
N PHE A 3 20.83 7.07 -14.68
CA PHE A 3 19.96 6.99 -13.52
C PHE A 3 19.16 8.29 -13.48
N ILE A 4 17.93 8.29 -13.98
CA ILE A 4 17.03 9.42 -13.79
C ILE A 4 16.68 9.41 -12.31
N LEU A 5 17.26 10.35 -11.56
CA LEU A 5 16.85 10.69 -10.21
C LEU A 5 15.40 11.20 -10.28
N LYS A 6 14.44 10.28 -10.22
CA LYS A 6 13.02 10.63 -10.08
C LYS A 6 12.83 11.21 -8.69
N LYS A 7 12.48 12.49 -8.64
CA LYS A 7 12.19 13.20 -7.39
C LYS A 7 10.72 12.98 -7.05
N GLU A 8 10.43 12.82 -5.77
CA GLU A 8 9.06 12.71 -5.28
C GLU A 8 8.31 14.02 -5.52
N THR A 9 7.07 13.91 -5.98
CA THR A 9 6.21 15.06 -6.18
C THR A 9 5.32 15.26 -4.96
N ILE A 10 4.94 16.52 -4.70
CA ILE A 10 4.01 16.88 -3.62
C ILE A 10 2.72 16.03 -3.71
N LEU A 11 2.27 15.76 -4.93
CA LEU A 11 1.07 14.98 -5.20
C LEU A 11 1.19 13.52 -4.72
N THR A 12 2.34 12.88 -4.95
CA THR A 12 2.58 11.51 -4.44
C THR A 12 2.60 11.45 -2.91
N SER A 13 3.19 12.45 -2.26
CA SER A 13 3.16 12.56 -0.80
C SER A 13 1.75 12.80 -0.28
N PHE A 14 0.95 13.61 -0.97
CA PHE A 14 -0.44 13.87 -0.59
C PHE A 14 -1.32 12.62 -0.72
N TYR A 15 -1.08 11.80 -1.73
CA TYR A 15 -1.72 10.49 -1.87
C TYR A 15 -1.36 9.54 -0.71
N ALA A 16 -0.07 9.48 -0.34
CA ALA A 16 0.39 8.70 0.81
C ALA A 16 -0.25 9.17 2.13
N ILE A 17 -0.32 10.49 2.36
CA ILE A 17 -0.98 11.08 3.54
C ILE A 17 -2.46 10.71 3.58
N SER A 18 -3.18 10.89 2.46
CA SER A 18 -4.61 10.58 2.37
C SER A 18 -4.89 9.10 2.68
N LEU A 19 -4.08 8.20 2.13
CA LEU A 19 -4.18 6.77 2.41
C LEU A 19 -3.88 6.46 3.89
N SER A 20 -2.84 7.09 4.45
CA SER A 20 -2.43 6.86 5.85
C SER A 20 -3.54 7.26 6.84
N LEU A 21 -4.21 8.38 6.57
CA LEU A 21 -5.38 8.81 7.33
C LEU A 21 -6.52 7.80 7.22
N LEU A 22 -6.76 7.23 6.03
CA LEU A 22 -7.82 6.24 5.83
C LEU A 22 -7.51 4.94 6.59
N ILE A 23 -6.27 4.46 6.52
CA ILE A 23 -5.80 3.28 7.27
C ILE A 23 -5.95 3.52 8.78
N SER A 24 -5.59 4.70 9.27
CA SER A 24 -5.71 5.04 10.68
C SER A 24 -7.18 5.10 11.12
N LYS A 25 -8.07 5.61 10.26
CA LYS A 25 -9.52 5.58 10.50
C LYS A 25 -10.02 4.14 10.66
N PHE A 26 -9.61 3.21 9.79
CA PHE A 26 -9.95 1.79 9.95
C PHE A 26 -9.39 1.17 11.24
N SER A 27 -8.20 1.59 11.68
CA SER A 27 -7.59 1.11 12.94
C SER A 27 -8.39 1.58 14.17
N VAL A 28 -8.83 2.84 14.16
CA VAL A 28 -9.70 3.40 15.20
C VAL A 28 -11.05 2.68 15.20
N ASP A 29 -11.67 2.52 14.04
CA ASP A 29 -12.94 1.84 13.87
C ASP A 29 -12.87 0.39 14.42
N TYR A 30 -11.78 -0.33 14.12
CA TYR A 30 -11.51 -1.66 14.69
C TYR A 30 -11.34 -1.64 16.21
N SER A 31 -10.66 -0.62 16.76
CA SER A 31 -10.44 -0.49 18.21
C SER A 31 -11.73 -0.31 19.01
N PHE A 32 -12.78 0.24 18.38
CA PHE A 32 -14.13 0.39 18.96
C PHE A 32 -15.08 -0.77 18.63
N SER A 33 -14.67 -1.74 17.80
CA SER A 33 -15.48 -2.91 17.48
C SER A 33 -15.54 -3.93 18.62
N ASP A 34 -16.30 -5.01 18.43
CA ASP A 34 -16.33 -6.16 19.33
C ASP A 34 -15.00 -6.94 19.36
N LYS A 35 -14.05 -6.57 18.49
CA LYS A 35 -12.70 -7.16 18.39
C LYS A 35 -12.76 -8.67 18.15
N SER A 36 -13.82 -9.12 17.50
CA SER A 36 -13.98 -10.52 17.10
C SER A 36 -12.90 -10.90 16.07
N ILE A 37 -12.67 -12.20 15.90
CA ILE A 37 -11.78 -12.71 14.85
C ILE A 37 -12.28 -12.23 13.46
N TYR A 38 -13.59 -12.13 13.28
CA TYR A 38 -14.20 -11.66 12.05
C TYR A 38 -13.88 -10.19 11.76
N ASP A 39 -14.03 -9.32 12.75
CA ASP A 39 -13.69 -7.89 12.63
C ASP A 39 -12.20 -7.68 12.38
N PHE A 40 -11.37 -8.53 13.00
CA PHE A 40 -9.92 -8.51 12.76
C PHE A 40 -9.59 -8.86 11.30
N PHE A 41 -10.18 -9.92 10.76
CA PHE A 41 -9.97 -10.29 9.36
C PHE A 41 -10.46 -9.20 8.41
N HIS A 42 -11.61 -8.60 8.69
CA HIS A 42 -12.12 -7.47 7.92
C HIS A 42 -11.18 -6.28 7.93
N PHE A 43 -10.72 -5.87 9.12
CA PHE A 43 -9.77 -4.78 9.30
C PHE A 43 -8.48 -5.02 8.50
N ILE A 44 -7.86 -6.19 8.65
CA ILE A 44 -6.63 -6.54 7.94
C ILE A 44 -6.85 -6.56 6.43
N LEU A 45 -7.99 -7.08 5.97
CA LEU A 45 -8.30 -7.13 4.55
C LEU A 45 -8.46 -5.72 3.96
N LEU A 46 -9.17 -4.83 4.66
CA LEU A 46 -9.31 -3.42 4.26
C LEU A 46 -7.95 -2.73 4.19
N PHE A 47 -7.13 -2.88 5.23
CA PHE A 47 -5.77 -2.35 5.21
C PHE A 47 -4.98 -2.85 3.99
N ILE A 48 -4.94 -4.16 3.76
CA ILE A 48 -4.14 -4.77 2.70
C ILE A 48 -4.60 -4.30 1.31
N ILE A 49 -5.91 -4.25 1.04
CA ILE A 49 -6.41 -3.90 -0.30
C ILE A 49 -6.19 -2.41 -0.63
N PHE A 50 -6.37 -1.51 0.35
CA PHE A 50 -6.11 -0.09 0.17
C PHE A 50 -4.62 0.18 0.02
N PHE A 51 -3.79 -0.44 0.86
CA PHE A 51 -2.33 -0.36 0.73
C PHE A 51 -1.86 -0.91 -0.62
N ASN A 52 -2.47 -1.99 -1.11
CA ASN A 52 -2.19 -2.53 -2.44
C ASN A 52 -2.53 -1.55 -3.57
N SER A 53 -3.65 -0.81 -3.50
CA SER A 53 -3.95 0.23 -4.49
C SER A 53 -2.85 1.30 -4.54
N TRP A 54 -2.39 1.77 -3.38
CA TRP A 54 -1.30 2.75 -3.32
C TRP A 54 0.02 2.21 -3.87
N LEU A 55 0.35 0.98 -3.52
CA LEU A 55 1.57 0.33 -3.97
C LEU A 55 1.59 0.13 -5.49
N LEU A 56 0.45 -0.26 -6.08
CA LEU A 56 0.33 -0.39 -7.53
C LEU A 56 0.62 0.94 -8.24
N GLU A 57 0.13 2.06 -7.71
CA GLU A 57 0.44 3.40 -8.21
C GLU A 57 1.91 3.76 -8.02
N ALA A 58 2.49 3.50 -6.84
CA ALA A 58 3.89 3.75 -6.56
C ALA A 58 4.81 2.97 -7.51
N VAL A 59 4.49 1.70 -7.79
CA VAL A 59 5.20 0.86 -8.76
C VAL A 59 4.98 1.33 -10.19
N HIS A 60 3.77 1.77 -10.55
CA HIS A 60 3.48 2.36 -11.85
C HIS A 60 4.35 3.60 -12.10
N LEU A 61 4.36 4.57 -11.17
CA LEU A 61 5.20 5.77 -11.27
C LEU A 61 6.70 5.43 -11.25
N ASN A 62 7.09 4.41 -10.47
CA ASN A 62 8.46 3.92 -10.46
C ASN A 62 8.91 3.41 -11.84
N ARG A 63 8.11 2.51 -12.45
CA ARG A 63 8.42 1.91 -13.75
C ARG A 63 8.22 2.92 -14.86
N TYR A 64 7.01 3.43 -15.04
CA TYR A 64 6.61 4.21 -16.21
C TYR A 64 6.92 5.69 -16.09
N GLY A 65 6.89 6.26 -14.88
CA GLY A 65 6.84 7.69 -14.59
C GLY A 65 7.85 8.56 -15.35
N LYS A 66 7.49 8.91 -16.58
CA LYS A 66 7.76 10.23 -17.15
C LYS A 66 6.86 11.19 -16.38
N ASP A 67 7.36 12.37 -16.08
CA ASP A 67 6.60 13.43 -15.40
C ASP A 67 5.53 13.98 -16.35
N SER A 68 4.49 13.17 -16.60
CA SER A 68 3.47 13.41 -17.60
C SER A 68 2.23 14.01 -16.95
N PHE A 69 1.61 14.96 -17.64
CA PHE A 69 0.36 15.57 -17.22
C PHE A 69 -0.76 14.54 -17.00
N ILE A 70 -0.77 13.48 -17.83
CA ILE A 70 -1.73 12.37 -17.74
C ILE A 70 -1.60 11.63 -16.40
N ASN A 71 -0.38 11.33 -15.96
CA ASN A 71 -0.16 10.64 -14.68
C ASN A 71 -0.61 11.49 -13.49
N HIS A 72 -0.43 12.82 -13.57
CA HIS A 72 -0.94 13.72 -12.52
C HIS A 72 -2.47 13.70 -12.43
N ILE A 73 -3.18 13.70 -13.57
CA ILE A 73 -4.64 13.61 -13.58
C ILE A 73 -5.12 12.32 -12.90
N PHE A 74 -4.52 11.18 -13.25
CA PHE A 74 -4.89 9.91 -12.62
C PHE A 74 -4.61 9.92 -11.11
N LEU A 75 -3.45 10.41 -10.70
CA LEU A 75 -3.10 10.49 -9.28
C LEU A 75 -4.02 11.45 -8.50
N ILE A 76 -4.37 12.61 -9.06
CA ILE A 76 -5.39 13.52 -8.48
C ILE A 76 -6.74 12.81 -8.34
N SER A 77 -7.17 12.08 -9.37
CA SER A 77 -8.43 11.33 -9.34
C SER A 77 -8.44 10.28 -8.22
N GLN A 78 -7.36 9.51 -8.08
CA GLN A 78 -7.22 8.53 -7.00
C GLN A 78 -7.28 9.18 -5.61
N ILE A 79 -6.60 10.32 -5.44
CA ILE A 79 -6.65 11.11 -4.19
C ILE A 79 -8.09 11.53 -3.86
N LEU A 80 -8.82 12.09 -4.83
CA LEU A 80 -10.21 12.53 -4.62
C LEU A 80 -11.11 11.37 -4.19
N VAL A 81 -10.92 10.19 -4.79
CA VAL A 81 -11.67 8.98 -4.42
C VAL A 81 -11.40 8.55 -2.97
N ILE A 82 -10.14 8.60 -2.51
CA ILE A 82 -9.78 8.31 -1.11
C ILE A 82 -10.37 9.36 -0.16
N LEU A 83 -10.23 10.65 -0.48
CA LEU A 83 -10.76 11.75 0.34
C LEU A 83 -12.29 11.65 0.48
N ASN A 84 -13.00 11.25 -0.57
CA ASN A 84 -14.44 11.03 -0.52
C ASN A 84 -14.83 9.93 0.49
N LEU A 85 -14.06 8.83 0.58
CA LEU A 85 -14.31 7.79 1.58
C LEU A 85 -13.98 8.27 3.00
N LEU A 86 -12.91 9.08 3.16
CA LEU A 86 -12.53 9.67 4.44
C LEU A 86 -13.64 10.54 5.04
N VAL A 87 -14.32 11.33 4.22
CA VAL A 87 -15.41 12.23 4.65
C VAL A 87 -16.73 11.47 4.88
N ARG A 88 -16.95 10.35 4.18
CA ARG A 88 -18.14 9.52 4.34
C ARG A 88 -18.03 8.55 5.52
N ASN A 89 -19.12 7.82 5.76
CA ASN A 89 -19.12 6.69 6.69
C ASN A 89 -18.22 5.58 6.13
N SER A 90 -17.01 5.45 6.71
CA SER A 90 -15.98 4.49 6.30
C SER A 90 -16.36 3.04 6.59
N LEU A 91 -17.36 2.79 7.42
CA LEU A 91 -17.77 1.45 7.84
C LEU A 91 -18.79 0.80 6.91
N ASN A 92 -19.45 1.57 6.05
CA ASN A 92 -20.45 1.01 5.15
C ASN A 92 -19.75 0.28 3.99
N ILE A 93 -19.94 -1.04 3.93
CA ILE A 93 -19.35 -1.90 2.91
C ILE A 93 -19.67 -1.46 1.48
N LYS A 94 -20.85 -0.88 1.23
CA LYS A 94 -21.21 -0.37 -0.10
C LYS A 94 -20.31 0.80 -0.51
N TYR A 95 -20.00 1.70 0.43
CA TYR A 95 -19.09 2.82 0.15
C TYR A 95 -17.64 2.34 0.02
N ILE A 96 -17.19 1.41 0.86
CA ILE A 96 -15.87 0.79 0.71
C ILE A 96 -15.71 0.16 -0.68
N LEU A 97 -16.66 -0.68 -1.09
CA LEU A 97 -16.62 -1.34 -2.40
C LEU A 97 -16.66 -0.34 -3.54
N ALA A 98 -17.54 0.66 -3.49
CA ALA A 98 -17.61 1.70 -4.50
C ALA A 98 -16.27 2.44 -4.65
N THR A 99 -15.62 2.78 -3.53
CA THR A 99 -14.28 3.40 -3.53
C THR A 99 -13.24 2.47 -4.14
N LEU A 100 -13.22 1.20 -3.76
CA LEU A 100 -12.28 0.22 -4.31
C LEU A 100 -12.48 -0.01 -5.82
N ILE A 101 -13.73 -0.07 -6.28
CA ILE A 101 -14.08 -0.18 -7.69
C ILE A 101 -13.56 1.03 -8.45
N LEU A 102 -13.84 2.26 -7.97
CA LEU A 102 -13.37 3.48 -8.61
C LEU A 102 -11.84 3.54 -8.69
N LEU A 103 -11.14 3.21 -7.59
CA LEU A 103 -9.67 3.12 -7.59
C LEU A 103 -9.16 2.09 -8.61
N SER A 104 -9.80 0.92 -8.66
CA SER A 104 -9.43 -0.15 -9.60
C SER A 104 -9.67 0.24 -11.05
N VAL A 105 -10.79 0.89 -11.36
CA VAL A 105 -11.11 1.42 -12.70
C VAL A 105 -10.06 2.44 -13.12
N ILE A 106 -9.74 3.40 -12.25
CA ILE A 106 -8.74 4.44 -12.53
C ILE A 106 -7.38 3.79 -12.84
N LEU A 107 -6.90 2.88 -11.99
CA LEU A 107 -5.63 2.17 -12.19
C LEU A 107 -5.64 1.33 -13.49
N SER A 108 -6.76 0.71 -13.82
CA SER A 108 -6.93 -0.07 -15.06
C SER A 108 -6.84 0.82 -16.30
N ILE A 109 -7.58 1.93 -16.31
CA ILE A 109 -7.54 2.90 -17.41
C ILE A 109 -6.13 3.47 -17.56
N GLN A 110 -5.47 3.83 -16.46
CA GLN A 110 -4.09 4.34 -16.48
C GLN A 110 -3.10 3.37 -17.14
N HIS A 111 -3.17 2.08 -16.82
CA HIS A 111 -2.31 1.08 -17.46
C HIS A 111 -2.66 0.84 -18.94
N ILE A 112 -3.95 0.85 -19.29
CA ILE A 112 -4.40 0.76 -20.68
C ILE A 112 -3.92 1.99 -21.48
N THR A 113 -4.02 3.19 -20.92
CA THR A 113 -3.52 4.43 -21.53
C THR A 113 -2.02 4.34 -21.75
N GLU A 114 -1.24 3.89 -20.77
CA GLU A 114 0.21 3.68 -20.93
C GLU A 114 0.51 2.65 -22.03
N TYR A 115 -0.24 1.56 -22.11
CA TYR A 115 -0.09 0.55 -23.17
C TYR A 115 -0.38 1.09 -24.58
N ILE A 116 -1.42 1.93 -24.73
CA ILE A 116 -1.80 2.54 -26.00
C ILE A 116 -0.76 3.59 -26.43
N LEU A 117 -0.29 4.42 -25.51
CA LEU A 117 0.67 5.50 -25.77
C LEU A 117 2.11 5.01 -25.93
N THR A 118 2.44 3.80 -25.47
CA THR A 118 3.76 3.20 -25.69
C THR A 118 3.96 2.90 -27.19
N ASP A 119 4.99 3.52 -27.77
CA ASP A 119 5.34 3.38 -29.18
C ASP A 119 5.56 1.92 -29.57
N LYS A 120 5.15 1.55 -30.79
CA LYS A 120 5.35 0.20 -31.33
C LYS A 120 6.84 -0.20 -31.42
N LYS A 121 7.75 0.77 -31.43
CA LYS A 121 9.21 0.55 -31.42
C LYS A 121 9.70 0.04 -30.06
N ASP A 122 9.00 0.36 -28.97
CA ASP A 122 9.29 -0.09 -27.61
C ASP A 122 8.51 -1.38 -27.25
N LEU A 123 8.56 -2.37 -28.16
CA LEU A 123 7.84 -3.64 -28.08
C LEU A 123 8.02 -4.38 -26.74
N MET A 124 9.21 -4.29 -26.13
CA MET A 124 9.47 -4.92 -24.84
C MET A 124 8.67 -4.27 -23.69
N ILE A 125 8.55 -2.94 -23.67
CA ILE A 125 7.76 -2.22 -22.67
C ILE A 125 6.28 -2.56 -22.86
N LYS A 126 5.82 -2.62 -24.11
CA LYS A 126 4.44 -2.97 -24.44
C LYS A 126 4.05 -4.37 -23.95
N LYS A 127 4.94 -5.37 -24.14
CA LYS A 127 4.78 -6.74 -23.61
C LYS A 127 4.85 -6.84 -22.08
N LEU A 128 5.49 -5.88 -21.42
CA LEU A 128 5.46 -5.77 -19.96
C LEU A 128 4.11 -5.21 -19.48
N THR A 129 3.62 -4.15 -20.11
CA THR A 129 2.41 -3.42 -19.67
C THR A 129 1.12 -4.23 -19.91
N GLU A 130 1.05 -5.00 -20.99
CA GLU A 130 -0.14 -5.77 -21.39
C GLU A 130 -0.65 -6.73 -20.29
N PRO A 131 0.18 -7.58 -19.66
CA PRO A 131 -0.25 -8.38 -18.52
C PRO A 131 -0.80 -7.57 -17.35
N PHE A 132 -0.26 -6.38 -17.06
CA PHE A 132 -0.79 -5.51 -16.01
C PHE A 132 -2.18 -4.98 -16.37
N CYS A 133 -2.45 -4.65 -17.64
CA CYS A 133 -3.80 -4.28 -18.08
C CYS A 133 -4.82 -5.40 -17.76
N TYR A 134 -4.49 -6.66 -18.04
CA TYR A 134 -5.37 -7.79 -17.71
C TYR A 134 -5.56 -7.97 -16.20
N ILE A 135 -4.49 -7.85 -15.41
CA ILE A 135 -4.58 -7.94 -13.94
C ILE A 135 -5.48 -6.84 -13.37
N HIS A 136 -5.31 -5.59 -13.79
CA HIS A 136 -6.13 -4.49 -13.30
C HIS A 136 -7.59 -4.57 -13.78
N THR A 137 -7.82 -5.10 -14.98
CA THR A 137 -9.17 -5.38 -15.45
C THR A 137 -9.82 -6.49 -14.61
N GLY A 138 -9.11 -7.59 -14.35
CA GLY A 138 -9.58 -8.67 -13.49
C GLY A 138 -9.86 -8.22 -12.04
N ARG A 139 -8.99 -7.36 -11.49
CA ARG A 139 -9.19 -6.68 -10.19
C ARG A 139 -10.53 -5.93 -10.17
N THR A 140 -10.82 -5.18 -11.23
CA THR A 140 -12.04 -4.37 -11.35
C THR A 140 -13.28 -5.25 -11.44
N LEU A 141 -13.24 -6.30 -12.26
CA LEU A 141 -14.35 -7.24 -12.41
C LEU A 141 -14.66 -7.99 -11.12
N SER A 142 -13.62 -8.44 -10.39
CA SER A 142 -13.78 -9.10 -9.09
C SER A 142 -14.50 -8.19 -8.09
N LEU A 143 -14.12 -6.90 -8.01
CA LEU A 143 -14.79 -5.95 -7.12
C LEU A 143 -16.23 -5.63 -7.56
N LEU A 144 -16.49 -5.55 -8.86
CA LEU A 144 -17.86 -5.38 -9.39
C LEU A 144 -18.76 -6.55 -9.01
N LEU A 145 -18.25 -7.79 -9.08
CA LEU A 145 -18.97 -8.97 -8.59
C LEU A 145 -19.25 -8.87 -7.08
N GLY A 146 -18.30 -8.34 -6.29
CA GLY A 146 -18.51 -8.05 -4.87
C GLY A 146 -19.61 -7.03 -4.58
N LEU A 147 -19.89 -6.11 -5.51
CA LEU A 147 -21.02 -5.17 -5.39
C LEU A 147 -22.36 -5.85 -5.67
N ILE A 148 -22.40 -6.76 -6.66
CA ILE A 148 -23.60 -7.54 -7.01
C ILE A 148 -23.93 -8.53 -5.89
N LEU A 149 -22.92 -9.20 -5.36
CA LEU A 149 -23.01 -10.21 -4.31
C LEU A 149 -22.55 -9.64 -2.95
N ILE A 150 -23.30 -8.65 -2.46
CA ILE A 150 -22.88 -7.82 -1.32
C ILE A 150 -22.59 -8.62 -0.03
N ASP A 151 -23.33 -9.70 0.20
CA ASP A 151 -23.16 -10.56 1.38
C ASP A 151 -21.81 -11.31 1.37
N TYR A 152 -21.23 -11.50 0.18
CA TYR A 152 -19.91 -12.13 -0.03
C TYR A 152 -18.82 -11.12 -0.39
N SER A 153 -19.09 -9.83 -0.22
CA SER A 153 -18.20 -8.72 -0.60
C SER A 153 -16.76 -8.88 -0.12
N TYR A 154 -16.54 -9.28 1.13
CA TYR A 154 -15.19 -9.48 1.67
C TYR A 154 -14.42 -10.61 0.96
N TRP A 155 -15.09 -11.68 0.51
CA TRP A 155 -14.45 -12.71 -0.31
C TRP A 155 -13.99 -12.16 -1.65
N PHE A 156 -14.77 -11.27 -2.28
CA PHE A 156 -14.38 -10.61 -3.51
C PHE A 156 -13.25 -9.60 -3.29
N ILE A 157 -13.19 -8.91 -2.14
CA ILE A 157 -12.05 -8.06 -1.79
C ILE A 157 -10.78 -8.91 -1.64
N LEU A 158 -10.86 -10.09 -1.01
CA LEU A 158 -9.75 -11.03 -0.88
C LEU A 158 -9.30 -11.55 -2.25
N LEU A 159 -10.23 -11.99 -3.09
CA LEU A 159 -9.95 -12.42 -4.46
C LEU A 159 -9.25 -11.33 -5.26
N THR A 160 -9.70 -10.09 -5.11
CA THR A 160 -9.11 -8.90 -5.74
C THR A 160 -7.66 -8.70 -5.31
N PHE A 161 -7.37 -8.85 -4.01
CA PHE A 161 -6.00 -8.80 -3.50
C PHE A 161 -5.14 -9.93 -4.08
N ILE A 162 -5.65 -11.16 -4.10
CA ILE A 162 -4.94 -12.33 -4.66
C ILE A 162 -4.57 -12.11 -6.13
N ILE A 163 -5.54 -11.67 -6.96
CA ILE A 163 -5.32 -11.38 -8.39
C ILE A 163 -4.22 -10.32 -8.53
N SER A 164 -4.31 -9.22 -7.79
CA SER A 164 -3.39 -8.09 -7.95
C SER A 164 -2.01 -8.31 -7.34
N GLN A 165 -1.87 -9.14 -6.32
CA GLN A 165 -0.59 -9.39 -5.64
C GLN A 165 0.16 -10.61 -6.19
N LEU A 166 -0.54 -11.71 -6.48
CA LEU A 166 0.11 -12.96 -6.90
C LEU A 166 0.36 -12.99 -8.41
N PHE A 167 -0.57 -12.50 -9.24
CA PHE A 167 -0.45 -12.62 -10.69
C PHE A 167 0.77 -11.91 -11.28
N PRO A 168 1.20 -10.72 -10.78
CA PRO A 168 2.47 -10.12 -11.21
C PRO A 168 3.68 -11.03 -11.02
N SER A 169 3.66 -11.94 -10.04
CA SER A 169 4.77 -12.87 -9.78
C SER A 169 4.87 -13.99 -10.83
N PHE A 170 3.74 -14.35 -11.45
CA PHE A 170 3.71 -15.36 -12.53
C PHE A 170 4.13 -14.78 -13.90
N ILE A 171 4.23 -13.45 -14.03
CA ILE A 171 4.66 -12.76 -15.26
C ILE A 171 6.19 -12.52 -15.28
N SER A 172 6.93 -13.15 -14.36
CA SER A 172 8.37 -12.98 -14.06
C SER A 172 9.30 -12.70 -15.26
N ARG A 173 9.17 -13.41 -16.40
CA ARG A 173 10.04 -13.19 -17.58
C ARG A 173 9.95 -11.79 -18.17
N SER A 174 8.80 -11.12 -18.09
CA SER A 174 8.60 -9.79 -18.65
C SER A 174 9.04 -8.68 -17.69
N VAL A 175 9.01 -8.93 -16.37
CA VAL A 175 9.22 -7.91 -15.33
C VAL A 175 10.66 -7.38 -15.29
N HIS A 176 11.64 -8.17 -15.72
CA HIS A 176 13.05 -7.77 -15.82
C HIS A 176 13.35 -6.84 -17.01
N VAL A 177 12.35 -6.54 -17.86
CA VAL A 177 12.51 -5.59 -18.97
C VAL A 177 12.66 -4.15 -18.48
N ARG A 178 12.04 -3.81 -17.34
CA ARG A 178 12.12 -2.48 -16.75
C ARG A 178 12.29 -2.58 -15.23
N ASP A 179 13.54 -2.44 -14.82
CA ASP A 179 13.96 -2.59 -13.43
C ASP A 179 13.26 -1.61 -12.49
N ILE A 180 12.99 -2.08 -11.27
CA ILE A 180 12.56 -1.18 -10.20
C ILE A 180 13.70 -0.24 -9.84
N ASN A 181 13.41 1.06 -9.86
CA ASN A 181 14.29 2.07 -9.32
C ASN A 181 14.16 2.05 -7.78
N PHE A 182 15.07 1.34 -7.10
CA PHE A 182 15.07 1.24 -5.64
C PHE A 182 15.25 2.59 -4.96
N TYR A 183 15.98 3.54 -5.56
CA TYR A 183 16.08 4.90 -5.01
C TYR A 183 14.70 5.55 -4.90
N HIS A 184 13.91 5.51 -5.98
CA HIS A 184 12.57 6.08 -5.99
C HIS A 184 11.62 5.30 -5.06
N LEU A 185 11.64 3.96 -5.10
CA LEU A 185 10.73 3.14 -4.29
C LEU A 185 11.02 3.28 -2.78
N THR A 186 12.29 3.27 -2.36
CA THR A 186 12.67 3.47 -0.94
C THR A 186 12.23 4.84 -0.41
N GLY A 187 12.20 5.88 -1.25
CA GLY A 187 11.63 7.19 -0.90
C GLY A 187 10.15 7.10 -0.54
N HIS A 188 9.32 6.60 -1.47
CA HIS A 188 7.86 6.50 -1.27
C HIS A 188 7.52 5.71 -0.02
N LEU A 189 8.32 4.69 0.27
CA LEU A 189 8.18 3.86 1.44
C LEU A 189 8.55 4.58 2.72
N PHE A 190 9.61 5.36 2.70
CA PHE A 190 9.92 6.23 3.82
C PHE A 190 8.78 7.20 4.09
N ILE A 191 8.20 7.84 3.05
CA ILE A 191 7.04 8.71 3.22
C ILE A 191 5.87 7.96 3.84
N ILE A 192 5.40 6.87 3.23
CA ILE A 192 4.19 6.18 3.70
C ILE A 192 4.36 5.63 5.13
N THR A 193 5.56 5.13 5.46
CA THR A 193 5.85 4.60 6.80
C THR A 193 5.77 5.71 7.86
N ASN A 194 6.34 6.88 7.58
CA ASN A 194 6.26 8.03 8.49
C ASN A 194 4.83 8.57 8.58
N THR A 195 4.12 8.70 7.45
CA THR A 195 2.77 9.26 7.45
C THR A 195 1.78 8.33 8.15
N ILE A 196 1.93 7.00 8.03
CA ILE A 196 1.13 6.02 8.79
C ILE A 196 1.41 6.11 10.29
N ALA A 197 2.69 6.16 10.70
CA ALA A 197 3.02 6.29 12.11
C ALA A 197 2.44 7.59 12.71
N ILE A 198 2.56 8.71 12.01
CA ILE A 198 2.01 10.00 12.44
C ILE A 198 0.48 9.95 12.47
N SER A 199 -0.17 9.39 11.45
CA SER A 199 -1.63 9.35 11.39
C SER A 199 -2.24 8.43 12.44
N LEU A 200 -1.59 7.29 12.75
CA LEU A 200 -1.97 6.40 13.85
C LEU A 200 -1.84 7.14 15.19
N TRP A 201 -0.68 7.76 15.44
CA TRP A 201 -0.46 8.52 16.67
C TRP A 201 -1.48 9.66 16.85
N LEU A 202 -1.80 10.41 15.79
CA LEU A 202 -2.85 11.44 15.83
C LEU A 202 -4.24 10.85 16.09
N SER A 203 -4.49 9.63 15.60
CA SER A 203 -5.76 8.94 15.81
C SER A 203 -5.90 8.43 17.25
N ASP A 204 -4.80 8.01 17.86
CA ASP A 204 -4.74 7.56 19.25
C ASP A 204 -5.13 8.68 20.23
N LEU A 205 -4.85 9.95 19.89
CA LEU A 205 -5.28 11.12 20.69
C LEU A 205 -6.80 11.26 20.80
N LYS A 206 -7.56 10.64 19.88
CA LYS A 206 -9.04 10.64 19.93
C LYS A 206 -9.59 9.48 20.73
N ILE A 207 -8.78 8.47 21.02
CA ILE A 207 -9.18 7.29 21.80
C ILE A 207 -8.98 7.64 23.28
N ASN A 208 -9.88 7.17 24.14
CA ASN A 208 -9.83 7.43 25.58
C ASN A 208 -8.76 6.57 26.27
N ILE A 209 -7.49 6.73 25.89
CA ILE A 209 -6.33 6.04 26.46
C ILE A 209 -5.55 6.98 27.39
N THR A 210 -4.85 6.38 28.37
CA THR A 210 -4.09 7.17 29.35
C THR A 210 -2.90 7.90 28.72
N THR A 211 -2.56 9.07 29.27
CA THR A 211 -1.40 9.87 28.82
C THR A 211 -0.08 9.11 28.90
N LYS A 212 0.06 8.19 29.86
CA LYS A 212 1.22 7.29 29.98
C LYS A 212 1.37 6.39 28.77
N ILE A 213 0.26 5.80 28.28
CA ILE A 213 0.25 4.94 27.10
C ILE A 213 0.58 5.76 25.84
N ILE A 214 0.00 6.96 25.68
CA ILE A 214 0.32 7.86 24.54
C ILE A 214 1.81 8.22 24.51
N LEU A 215 2.39 8.52 25.66
CA LEU A 215 3.82 8.84 25.76
C LEU A 215 4.68 7.63 25.39
N LEU A 216 4.30 6.43 25.82
CA LEU A 216 4.98 5.20 25.45
C LEU A 216 4.91 4.92 23.94
N ILE A 217 3.72 5.06 23.33
CA ILE A 217 3.53 4.94 21.88
C ILE A 217 4.46 5.92 21.15
N SER A 218 4.53 7.17 21.60
CA SER A 218 5.40 8.20 21.03
C SER A 218 6.87 7.77 21.01
N ILE A 219 7.38 7.26 22.14
CA ILE A 219 8.77 6.79 22.25
C ILE A 219 9.01 5.61 21.31
N VAL A 220 8.10 4.64 21.30
CA VAL A 220 8.23 3.44 20.46
C VAL A 220 8.22 3.80 18.98
N TYR A 221 7.33 4.71 18.55
CA TYR A 221 7.29 5.17 17.16
C TYR A 221 8.56 5.91 16.75
N ILE A 222 9.10 6.79 17.60
CA ILE A 222 10.37 7.46 17.33
C ILE A 222 11.50 6.45 17.12
N LEU A 223 11.56 5.41 17.98
CA LEU A 223 12.54 4.33 17.87
C LEU A 223 12.35 3.53 16.57
N LEU A 224 11.14 3.09 16.27
CA LEU A 224 10.83 2.33 15.05
C LEU A 224 11.14 3.11 13.78
N LEU A 225 10.71 4.38 13.69
CA LEU A 225 11.01 5.22 12.54
C LEU A 225 12.52 5.44 12.38
N THR A 226 13.27 5.52 13.48
CA THR A 226 14.74 5.59 13.43
C THR A 226 15.35 4.28 12.90
N ILE A 227 14.83 3.13 13.33
CA ILE A 227 15.25 1.81 12.85
C ILE A 227 14.94 1.65 11.36
N TYR A 228 13.71 1.96 10.92
CA TYR A 228 13.33 1.89 9.51
C TYR A 228 14.14 2.83 8.63
N ARG A 229 14.42 4.05 9.11
CA ARG A 229 15.33 4.97 8.41
C ARG A 229 16.71 4.37 8.21
N ARG A 230 17.24 3.63 9.19
CA ARG A 230 18.52 2.92 9.05
C ARG A 230 18.40 1.79 8.04
N ILE A 231 17.37 0.95 8.13
CA ILE A 231 17.13 -0.17 7.19
C ILE A 231 17.05 0.35 5.75
N PHE A 232 16.22 1.37 5.48
CA PHE A 232 16.07 1.96 4.15
C PHE A 232 17.34 2.63 3.60
N LYS A 233 18.29 3.02 4.47
CA LYS A 233 19.62 3.48 4.04
C LYS A 233 20.57 2.34 3.69
N THR A 234 20.42 1.15 4.29
CA THR A 234 21.28 -0.01 3.99
C THR A 234 20.95 -0.70 2.68
N ILE A 235 19.75 -0.47 2.13
CA ILE A 235 19.34 -1.01 0.85
C ILE A 235 20.19 -0.43 -0.28
N ASP A 236 20.76 -1.30 -1.09
CA ASP A 236 21.57 -0.92 -2.24
C ASP A 236 20.68 -0.32 -3.34
N ARG A 237 20.78 1.01 -3.45
CA ARG A 237 20.02 1.81 -4.42
C ARG A 237 20.55 1.67 -5.85
N THR A 238 21.70 1.02 -6.03
CA THR A 238 22.33 0.79 -7.35
C THR A 238 21.94 -0.54 -7.98
N LEU A 239 21.16 -1.38 -7.30
CA LEU A 239 20.68 -2.65 -7.83
C LEU A 239 19.87 -2.44 -9.12
N THR A 240 20.19 -3.26 -10.12
CA THR A 240 19.51 -3.36 -11.41
C THR A 240 19.14 -4.83 -11.68
N LYS A 241 18.30 -5.09 -12.69
CA LYS A 241 17.77 -6.41 -13.08
C LYS A 241 16.87 -7.11 -12.07
N GLN A 242 16.32 -6.36 -11.12
CA GLN A 242 15.47 -6.90 -10.05
C GLN A 242 13.99 -6.57 -10.28
N SER A 243 13.12 -7.56 -10.07
CA SER A 243 11.66 -7.36 -10.08
C SER A 243 11.16 -6.58 -8.86
N GLY A 244 11.90 -6.65 -7.75
CA GLY A 244 11.61 -6.02 -6.46
C GLY A 244 10.38 -6.59 -5.72
N ASN A 245 9.88 -7.76 -6.12
CA ASN A 245 8.71 -8.37 -5.46
C ASN A 245 8.97 -8.71 -3.98
N THR A 246 10.14 -9.29 -3.63
CA THR A 246 10.46 -9.60 -2.23
C THR A 246 10.59 -8.33 -1.40
N TYR A 247 11.14 -7.28 -2.00
CA TYR A 247 11.23 -5.96 -1.38
C TYR A 247 9.83 -5.40 -1.07
N ILE A 248 8.92 -5.47 -2.03
CA ILE A 248 7.51 -5.07 -1.88
C ILE A 248 6.81 -5.87 -0.77
N ILE A 249 7.06 -7.18 -0.67
CA ILE A 249 6.51 -8.01 0.43
C ILE A 249 7.01 -7.52 1.78
N GLY A 250 8.31 -7.23 1.90
CA GLY A 250 8.89 -6.72 3.15
C GLY A 250 8.23 -5.43 3.64
N VAL A 251 7.80 -4.57 2.71
CA VAL A 251 7.06 -3.35 3.01
C VAL A 251 5.71 -3.64 3.67
N TYR A 252 4.91 -4.56 3.11
CA TYR A 252 3.62 -4.91 3.70
C TYR A 252 3.77 -5.27 5.17
N PHE A 253 4.77 -6.11 5.47
CA PHE A 253 5.06 -6.52 6.85
C PHE A 253 5.59 -5.38 7.71
N THR A 254 6.35 -4.43 7.15
CA THR A 254 6.80 -3.23 7.86
C THR A 254 5.62 -2.36 8.32
N ILE A 255 4.63 -2.18 7.45
CA ILE A 255 3.46 -1.37 7.79
C ILE A 255 2.51 -2.13 8.73
N LEU A 256 2.33 -3.44 8.52
CA LEU A 256 1.57 -4.30 9.45
C LEU A 256 2.21 -4.30 10.84
N GLU A 257 3.53 -4.33 10.94
CA GLU A 257 4.25 -4.21 12.20
C GLU A 257 3.86 -2.94 12.95
N LEU A 258 3.86 -1.76 12.28
CA LEU A 258 3.42 -0.50 12.89
C LEU A 258 1.97 -0.58 13.41
N ILE A 259 1.08 -1.18 12.63
CA ILE A 259 -0.33 -1.34 13.00
C ILE A 259 -0.48 -2.27 14.22
N PHE A 260 0.22 -3.41 14.24
CA PHE A 260 0.12 -4.34 15.36
C PHE A 260 0.73 -3.78 16.65
N ILE A 261 1.82 -3.01 16.55
CA ILE A 261 2.39 -2.30 17.68
C ILE A 261 1.41 -1.24 18.21
N ASN A 262 0.75 -0.49 17.31
CA ASN A 262 -0.29 0.45 17.69
C ASN A 262 -1.42 -0.24 18.47
N LEU A 263 -1.99 -1.29 17.89
CA LEU A 263 -3.10 -2.03 18.47
C LEU A 263 -2.73 -2.66 19.82
N PHE A 264 -1.50 -3.17 19.96
CA PHE A 264 -0.99 -3.69 21.23
C PHE A 264 -1.08 -2.63 22.33
N PHE A 265 -0.67 -1.38 22.08
CA PHE A 265 -0.71 -0.33 23.11
C PHE A 265 -2.10 0.27 23.30
N VAL A 266 -2.82 0.59 22.20
CA VAL A 266 -4.15 1.21 22.24
C VAL A 266 -5.16 0.30 22.94
N LEU A 267 -5.00 -1.01 22.81
CA LEU A 267 -5.86 -2.01 23.46
C LEU A 267 -5.27 -2.51 24.80
N GLU A 268 -4.49 -1.66 25.47
CA GLU A 268 -3.97 -1.90 26.83
C GLU A 268 -3.14 -3.18 26.98
N TYR A 269 -2.15 -3.35 26.10
CA TYR A 269 -1.20 -4.48 26.10
C TYR A 269 -1.83 -5.83 25.76
N ASP A 270 -2.78 -5.85 24.81
CA ASP A 270 -3.40 -7.09 24.32
C ASP A 270 -2.39 -7.97 23.57
N TRP A 271 -1.91 -9.01 24.24
CA TRP A 271 -0.85 -9.90 23.78
C TRP A 271 -1.14 -10.62 22.47
N LYS A 272 -2.40 -10.71 22.02
CA LYS A 272 -2.73 -11.37 20.76
C LYS A 272 -2.10 -10.69 19.54
N TYR A 273 -1.75 -9.40 19.63
CA TYR A 273 -1.06 -8.65 18.57
C TYR A 273 0.47 -8.80 18.61
N PHE A 274 1.04 -9.31 19.71
CA PHE A 274 2.49 -9.47 19.85
C PHE A 274 3.04 -10.51 18.87
N LEU A 275 2.40 -11.68 18.76
CA LEU A 275 2.87 -12.75 17.87
C LEU A 275 2.80 -12.34 16.38
N PRO A 276 1.69 -11.75 15.87
CA PRO A 276 1.66 -11.18 14.52
C PRO A 276 2.73 -10.10 14.30
N CYS A 277 2.93 -9.21 15.28
CA CYS A 277 3.98 -8.18 15.22
C CYS A 277 5.37 -8.81 15.07
N TYR A 278 5.71 -9.79 15.91
CA TYR A 278 7.00 -10.47 15.87
C TYR A 278 7.23 -11.18 14.53
N ALA A 279 6.20 -11.83 13.99
CA ALA A 279 6.27 -12.44 12.66
C ALA A 279 6.54 -11.38 11.57
N CYS A 280 5.89 -10.21 11.64
CA CYS A 280 6.12 -9.11 10.71
C CYS A 280 7.59 -8.65 10.71
N VAL A 281 8.19 -8.46 11.89
CA VAL A 281 9.60 -8.07 12.05
C VAL A 281 10.54 -9.07 11.36
N ILE A 282 10.33 -10.37 11.59
CA ILE A 282 11.19 -11.41 11.01
C ILE A 282 11.07 -11.41 9.49
N ILE A 283 9.84 -11.37 8.97
CA ILE A 283 9.59 -11.45 7.54
C ILE A 283 10.12 -10.19 6.84
N SER A 284 9.82 -9.00 7.35
CA SER A 284 10.29 -7.72 6.80
C SER A 284 11.82 -7.68 6.74
N THR A 285 12.49 -8.08 7.82
CA THR A 285 13.95 -8.12 7.90
C THR A 285 14.56 -9.11 6.91
N ARG A 286 14.01 -10.32 6.80
CA ARG A 286 14.47 -11.33 5.83
C ARG A 286 14.32 -10.82 4.40
N CYS A 287 13.20 -10.18 4.08
CA CYS A 287 12.94 -9.60 2.77
C CYS A 287 13.97 -8.51 2.43
N PHE A 288 14.26 -7.57 3.35
CA PHE A 288 15.20 -6.48 3.09
C PHE A 288 16.67 -6.92 3.06
N ASN A 289 17.05 -7.97 3.80
CA ASN A 289 18.42 -8.48 3.81
C ASN A 289 18.93 -8.87 2.42
N GLN A 290 18.06 -9.31 1.51
CA GLN A 290 18.42 -9.66 0.13
C GLN A 290 18.88 -8.46 -0.72
N TYR A 291 18.59 -7.24 -0.26
CA TYR A 291 18.85 -6.00 -1.00
C TYR A 291 19.87 -5.11 -0.28
N LYS A 292 20.51 -5.59 0.79
CA LYS A 292 21.54 -4.84 1.49
C LYS A 292 22.85 -4.84 0.69
N LYS A 293 23.59 -3.74 0.81
CA LYS A 293 25.00 -3.69 0.41
C LYS A 293 25.86 -4.63 1.26
#